data_AF-A0A951RIC0-F1
#
_entry.id   AF-A0A951RIC0-F1
#
_cell.length_a   1.000
_cell.length_b   1.000
_cell.length_c   1.000
_cell.angle_alpha   90.00
_cell.angle_beta   90.00
_cell.angle_gamma   90.00
#
_symmetry.space_group_name_H-M   'P 1'
#
loop_
_entity.id
_entity.type
_entity.pdbx_description
1 polymer ?
#
loop_
_entity_poly.entity_id
_entity_poly.type
_entity_poly.pdbx_seq_one_letter_code
_entity_poly.pdbx_strand_id
1 'polypeptide(L)'
;MDFQLPELLEANGDTDTVFLLGNNCNNNTMFEDDDSEKITPENLPIYKKGKEIYKVVKEIADLIPEENEILQDIRMQMLSDAAMLTVKVAGAEGGDLYDIRMQNAALIRKAANDLMIQNHSLKAFGFEYVEYFNIVRNLIEEYRLLFIDWVEGFDKWNYIIDRWGLFNPPGVGPHDKDPDDDIPFNPDQFFE
;
A
#
# COMPACT_ATOMS: atom_id res chain seq x y z
N MET A 1 -13.61 51.93 18.13
CA MET A 1 -14.68 50.99 17.72
C MET A 1 -14.49 49.81 18.63
N ASP A 2 -15.08 49.94 19.82
CA ASP A 2 -14.89 49.02 20.94
C ASP A 2 -15.74 47.79 20.70
N PHE A 3 -15.12 46.61 20.74
CA PHE A 3 -15.84 45.34 20.70
C PHE A 3 -15.58 44.59 22.02
N GLN A 4 -16.65 44.52 22.80
CA GLN A 4 -16.76 43.92 24.12
C GLN A 4 -16.56 42.39 24.06
N LEU A 5 -15.76 41.85 24.97
CA LEU A 5 -15.68 40.42 25.28
C LEU A 5 -16.82 40.02 26.23
N PRO A 6 -17.50 38.88 26.05
CA PRO A 6 -18.47 38.38 27.04
C PRO A 6 -17.79 37.74 28.26
N GLU A 7 -18.36 38.04 29.43
CA GLU A 7 -17.92 37.67 30.78
C GLU A 7 -17.91 36.16 31.10
N LEU A 8 -16.92 35.78 31.91
CA LEU A 8 -16.82 34.52 32.66
C LEU A 8 -17.89 34.49 33.77
N LEU A 9 -18.64 33.38 33.86
CA LEU A 9 -19.51 33.08 35.00
C LEU A 9 -18.75 32.19 36.00
N GLU A 10 -18.23 32.81 37.06
CA GLU A 10 -17.89 32.13 38.30
C GLU A 10 -19.11 32.10 39.22
N ALA A 11 -19.44 30.93 39.78
CA ALA A 11 -20.32 30.81 40.94
C ALA A 11 -19.72 29.81 41.94
N ASN A 12 -19.36 30.36 43.09
CA ASN A 12 -18.84 29.71 44.29
C ASN A 12 -19.91 28.93 45.07
N GLY A 13 -19.49 27.85 45.76
CA GLY A 13 -19.90 27.61 47.16
C GLY A 13 -20.85 26.46 47.49
N ASP A 14 -20.26 25.36 47.97
CA ASP A 14 -20.42 24.83 49.34
C ASP A 14 -21.25 23.54 49.62
N THR A 15 -20.66 22.77 50.54
CA THR A 15 -21.16 21.71 51.43
C THR A 15 -21.19 20.24 50.99
N ASP A 16 -20.28 19.50 51.62
CA ASP A 16 -20.30 18.08 51.97
C ASP A 16 -21.69 17.41 52.03
N THR A 17 -21.88 16.38 51.21
CA THR A 17 -22.64 15.19 51.61
C THR A 17 -21.98 13.95 51.01
N VAL A 18 -21.14 13.31 51.82
CA VAL A 18 -20.71 11.94 51.61
C VAL A 18 -21.94 11.05 51.75
N PHE A 19 -22.44 10.50 50.64
CA PHE A 19 -23.35 9.36 50.65
C PHE A 19 -22.76 8.24 49.80
N LEU A 20 -22.12 7.29 50.50
CA LEU A 20 -21.74 5.99 49.96
C LEU A 20 -23.00 5.25 49.53
N LEU A 21 -23.24 5.08 48.23
CA LEU A 21 -24.00 3.94 47.69
C LEU A 21 -23.56 3.62 46.26
N GLY A 22 -22.91 2.46 46.13
CA GLY A 22 -23.20 1.46 45.10
C GLY A 22 -23.02 1.86 43.63
N ASN A 23 -21.91 1.40 43.06
CA ASN A 23 -21.79 1.11 41.64
C ASN A 23 -23.00 0.31 41.15
N ASN A 24 -23.81 0.88 40.25
CA ASN A 24 -24.34 0.21 39.07
C ASN A 24 -25.17 1.20 38.23
N CYS A 25 -24.63 1.64 37.09
CA CYS A 25 -25.44 2.01 35.94
C CYS A 25 -24.66 1.69 34.68
N ASN A 26 -25.08 0.60 34.05
CA ASN A 26 -24.85 0.27 32.66
C ASN A 26 -24.93 1.51 31.76
N ASN A 27 -23.80 1.92 31.19
CA ASN A 27 -23.80 2.53 29.86
C ASN A 27 -23.11 1.54 28.94
N ASN A 28 -23.96 0.73 28.31
CA ASN A 28 -23.66 -0.15 27.22
C ASN A 28 -23.23 0.72 26.01
N THR A 29 -21.97 1.16 25.96
CA THR A 29 -21.34 1.49 24.68
C THR A 29 -21.03 0.18 23.99
N MET A 30 -22.04 -0.28 23.26
CA MET A 30 -21.90 -1.19 22.14
C MET A 30 -20.77 -0.63 21.29
N PHE A 31 -19.60 -1.26 21.34
CA PHE A 31 -18.66 -1.16 20.23
C PHE A 31 -19.46 -1.69 19.05
N GLU A 32 -19.91 -0.79 18.18
CA GLU A 32 -20.25 -1.20 16.84
C GLU A 32 -18.94 -1.77 16.32
N ASP A 33 -18.86 -3.11 16.31
CA ASP A 33 -17.93 -3.84 15.47
C ASP A 33 -18.18 -3.27 14.07
N ASP A 34 -17.37 -2.29 13.69
CA ASP A 34 -17.32 -1.80 12.32
C ASP A 34 -16.86 -3.01 11.51
N ASP A 35 -17.84 -3.74 10.98
CA ASP A 35 -17.73 -4.76 9.94
C ASP A 35 -17.15 -4.11 8.65
N SER A 36 -16.14 -3.25 8.77
CA SER A 36 -15.27 -2.88 7.68
C SER A 36 -14.57 -4.17 7.27
N GLU A 37 -15.10 -4.77 6.20
CA GLU A 37 -14.62 -6.00 5.60
C GLU A 37 -13.12 -5.81 5.33
N LYS A 38 -12.27 -6.35 6.22
CA LYS A 38 -10.82 -6.12 6.20
C LYS A 38 -10.33 -6.44 4.79
N ILE A 39 -9.92 -5.41 4.05
CA ILE A 39 -9.58 -5.56 2.64
C ILE A 39 -8.34 -6.45 2.57
N THR A 40 -8.55 -7.72 2.24
CA THR A 40 -7.44 -8.64 1.99
C THR A 40 -6.89 -8.33 0.60
N PRO A 41 -5.57 -8.17 0.42
CA PRO A 41 -4.97 -7.85 -0.88
C PRO A 41 -5.41 -8.77 -2.01
N GLU A 42 -5.68 -10.03 -1.68
CA GLU A 42 -6.16 -11.09 -2.59
C GLU A 42 -7.48 -10.76 -3.28
N ASN A 43 -8.28 -9.87 -2.69
CA ASN A 43 -9.56 -9.45 -3.25
C ASN A 43 -9.42 -8.30 -4.24
N LEU A 44 -8.31 -7.56 -4.21
CA LEU A 44 -8.08 -6.42 -5.09
C LEU A 44 -7.99 -6.86 -6.56
N PRO A 45 -8.65 -6.13 -7.49
CA PRO A 45 -8.58 -6.44 -8.92
C PRO A 45 -7.13 -6.47 -9.44
N ILE A 46 -6.31 -5.50 -9.03
CA ILE A 46 -4.90 -5.40 -9.43
C ILE A 46 -4.09 -6.64 -8.99
N TYR A 47 -4.31 -7.11 -7.76
CA TYR A 47 -3.65 -8.31 -7.24
C TYR A 47 -4.03 -9.55 -8.07
N LYS A 48 -5.33 -9.72 -8.35
CA LYS A 48 -5.83 -10.84 -9.17
C LYS A 48 -5.23 -10.81 -10.58
N LYS A 49 -5.15 -9.64 -11.20
CA LYS A 49 -4.51 -9.46 -12.52
C LYS A 49 -3.01 -9.75 -12.47
N GLY A 50 -2.31 -9.35 -11.40
CA GLY A 50 -0.91 -9.71 -11.18
C GLY A 50 -0.68 -11.22 -11.14
N LYS A 51 -1.54 -11.98 -10.45
CA LYS A 51 -1.47 -13.45 -10.45
C LYS A 51 -1.74 -14.08 -11.81
N GLU A 52 -2.69 -13.52 -12.57
CA GLU A 52 -2.98 -13.96 -13.93
C GLU A 52 -1.75 -13.79 -14.83
N ILE A 53 -1.10 -12.61 -14.78
CA ILE A 53 0.15 -12.35 -15.49
C ILE A 53 1.22 -13.37 -15.08
N TYR A 54 1.43 -13.58 -13.78
CA TYR A 54 2.43 -14.54 -13.30
C TYR A 54 2.18 -15.95 -13.84
N LYS A 55 0.92 -16.40 -13.85
CA LYS A 55 0.56 -17.72 -14.39
C LYS A 55 0.91 -17.83 -15.88
N VAL A 56 0.53 -16.85 -16.69
CA VAL A 56 0.80 -16.85 -18.14
C VAL A 56 2.30 -16.76 -18.41
N VAL A 57 3.02 -15.90 -17.69
CA VAL A 57 4.47 -15.78 -17.80
C VAL A 57 5.15 -17.11 -17.45
N LYS A 58 4.67 -17.80 -16.42
CA LYS A 58 5.17 -19.13 -16.05
C LYS A 58 4.94 -20.17 -17.15
N GLU A 59 3.74 -20.20 -17.74
CA GLU A 59 3.44 -21.12 -18.84
C GLU A 59 4.35 -20.89 -20.06
N ILE A 60 4.66 -19.63 -20.39
CA ILE A 60 5.62 -19.29 -21.46
C ILE A 60 7.06 -19.66 -21.06
N ALA A 61 7.43 -19.37 -19.81
CA ALA A 61 8.74 -19.66 -19.25
C ALA A 61 9.05 -21.17 -19.20
N ASP A 62 8.02 -22.02 -19.06
CA ASP A 62 8.18 -23.48 -19.05
C ASP A 62 8.43 -24.07 -20.46
N LEU A 63 8.27 -23.27 -21.52
CA LEU A 63 8.66 -23.64 -22.90
C LEU A 63 10.13 -23.34 -23.21
N ILE A 64 10.87 -22.69 -22.28
CA ILE A 64 12.27 -22.33 -22.49
C ILE A 64 13.15 -23.58 -22.27
N PRO A 65 14.03 -23.94 -23.23
CA PRO A 65 14.92 -25.10 -23.11
C PRO A 65 15.85 -25.02 -21.91
N GLU A 66 16.01 -26.12 -21.16
CA GLU A 66 16.83 -26.19 -19.94
C GLU A 66 18.32 -26.01 -20.22
N GLU A 67 18.77 -26.42 -21.41
CA GLU A 67 20.16 -26.36 -21.85
C GLU A 67 20.61 -24.96 -22.32
N ASN A 68 19.68 -24.02 -22.50
CA ASN A 68 20.00 -22.66 -22.95
C ASN A 68 20.18 -21.73 -21.74
N GLU A 69 21.42 -21.62 -21.25
CA GLU A 69 21.76 -20.81 -20.06
C GLU A 69 21.24 -19.36 -20.14
N ILE A 70 21.38 -18.71 -21.29
CA ILE A 70 20.95 -17.31 -21.45
C ILE A 70 19.43 -17.18 -21.38
N LEU A 71 18.69 -18.08 -22.04
CA LEU A 71 17.24 -18.05 -21.94
C LEU A 71 16.75 -18.45 -20.54
N GLN A 72 17.49 -19.29 -19.81
CA GLN A 72 17.20 -19.60 -18.41
C GLN A 72 17.40 -18.38 -17.49
N ASP A 73 18.41 -17.55 -17.75
CA ASP A 73 18.57 -16.27 -17.03
C ASP A 73 17.39 -15.32 -17.29
N ILE A 74 16.97 -15.20 -18.56
CA ILE A 74 15.80 -14.41 -18.95
C ILE A 74 14.53 -14.97 -18.29
N ARG A 75 14.39 -16.30 -18.23
CA ARG A 75 13.29 -16.99 -17.55
C ARG A 75 13.18 -16.58 -16.09
N MET A 76 14.30 -16.59 -15.37
CA MET A 76 14.33 -16.20 -13.95
C MET A 76 13.93 -14.73 -13.76
N GLN A 77 14.41 -13.84 -14.62
CA GLN A 77 14.06 -12.42 -14.58
C GLN A 77 12.55 -12.22 -14.83
N MET A 78 12.00 -12.85 -15.87
CA MET A 78 10.57 -12.78 -16.20
C MET A 78 9.68 -13.23 -15.03
N LEU A 79 10.01 -14.37 -14.41
CA LEU A 79 9.26 -14.90 -13.28
C LEU A 79 9.34 -13.99 -12.06
N SER A 80 10.53 -13.44 -11.78
CA SER A 80 10.74 -12.49 -10.70
C SER A 80 9.92 -11.21 -10.91
N ASP A 81 10.00 -10.62 -12.10
CA ASP A 81 9.27 -9.40 -12.44
C ASP A 81 7.76 -9.62 -12.34
N ALA A 82 7.25 -10.71 -12.93
CA ALA A 82 5.84 -11.04 -12.86
C ALA A 82 5.34 -11.27 -11.42
N ALA A 83 6.17 -11.87 -10.55
CA ALA A 83 5.83 -12.05 -9.14
C ALA A 83 5.73 -10.71 -8.38
N MET A 84 6.58 -9.73 -8.72
CA MET A 84 6.56 -8.41 -8.09
C MET A 84 5.24 -7.67 -8.28
N LEU A 85 4.53 -7.88 -9.39
CA LEU A 85 3.21 -7.29 -9.64
C LEU A 85 2.17 -7.73 -8.59
N THR A 86 2.36 -8.86 -7.92
CA THR A 86 1.43 -9.35 -6.89
C THR A 86 1.96 -9.07 -5.48
N VAL A 87 3.22 -9.44 -5.23
CA VAL A 87 3.81 -9.36 -3.88
C VAL A 87 3.87 -7.93 -3.37
N LYS A 88 4.11 -6.95 -4.25
CA LYS A 88 4.21 -5.54 -3.86
C LYS A 88 2.85 -4.89 -3.63
N VAL A 89 1.77 -5.42 -4.22
CA VAL A 89 0.40 -5.01 -3.84
C VAL A 89 0.14 -5.44 -2.40
N ALA A 90 0.40 -6.71 -2.06
CA ALA A 90 0.24 -7.17 -0.67
C ALA A 90 1.11 -6.40 0.33
N GLY A 91 2.35 -6.09 -0.04
CA GLY A 91 3.26 -5.29 0.79
C GLY A 91 2.76 -3.86 1.02
N ALA A 92 2.15 -3.23 0.03
CA ALA A 92 1.56 -1.90 0.15
C ALA A 92 0.34 -1.90 1.09
N GLU A 93 -0.58 -2.84 0.91
CA GLU A 93 -1.80 -2.94 1.74
C GLU A 93 -1.50 -3.35 3.19
N GLY A 94 -0.37 -4.02 3.46
CA GLY A 94 0.06 -4.35 4.82
C GLY A 94 0.74 -3.20 5.57
N GLY A 95 1.27 -2.20 4.86
CA GLY A 95 2.00 -1.07 5.44
C GLY A 95 1.16 0.18 5.66
N ASP A 96 0.04 0.32 4.95
CA ASP A 96 -0.97 1.42 4.93
C ASP A 96 -0.44 2.87 5.02
N LEU A 97 0.86 3.11 4.91
CA LEU A 97 1.49 4.43 4.89
C LEU A 97 1.79 4.83 3.43
N TYR A 98 1.46 6.06 3.09
CA TYR A 98 1.58 6.63 1.74
C TYR A 98 2.96 6.41 1.14
N ASP A 99 4.03 6.72 1.88
CA ASP A 99 5.42 6.59 1.44
C ASP A 99 5.77 5.13 1.10
N ILE A 100 5.34 4.19 1.96
CA ILE A 100 5.52 2.75 1.74
C ILE A 100 4.71 2.27 0.53
N ARG A 101 3.45 2.71 0.40
CA ARG A 101 2.58 2.34 -0.73
C ARG A 101 3.15 2.87 -2.04
N MET A 102 3.63 4.10 -2.07
CA MET A 102 4.28 4.71 -3.24
C MET A 102 5.60 4.03 -3.60
N GLN A 103 6.41 3.62 -2.61
CA GLN A 103 7.62 2.83 -2.85
C GLN A 103 7.29 1.49 -3.53
N ASN A 104 6.27 0.78 -3.02
CA ASN A 104 5.81 -0.47 -3.63
C ASN A 104 5.24 -0.25 -5.04
N ALA A 105 4.49 0.83 -5.25
CA ALA A 105 3.98 1.21 -6.57
C ALA A 105 5.11 1.47 -7.58
N ALA A 106 6.20 2.11 -7.15
CA ALA A 106 7.39 2.30 -7.99
C ALA A 106 8.05 0.98 -8.39
N LEU A 107 8.16 0.03 -7.46
CA LEU A 107 8.71 -1.31 -7.73
C LEU A 107 7.83 -2.12 -8.70
N ILE A 108 6.50 -2.04 -8.54
CA ILE A 108 5.54 -2.65 -9.48
C ILE A 108 5.74 -2.08 -10.88
N ARG A 109 5.79 -0.75 -11.02
CA ARG A 109 5.96 -0.10 -12.32
C ARG A 109 7.27 -0.48 -12.98
N LYS A 110 8.37 -0.57 -12.21
CA LYS A 110 9.66 -1.05 -12.72
C LYS A 110 9.53 -2.47 -13.25
N ALA A 111 9.01 -3.40 -12.45
CA ALA A 111 8.87 -4.80 -12.84
C ALA A 111 7.98 -4.99 -14.08
N ALA A 112 6.87 -4.24 -14.19
CA ALA A 112 6.01 -4.28 -15.37
C ALA A 112 6.74 -3.81 -16.64
N ASN A 113 7.55 -2.74 -16.54
CA ASN A 113 8.35 -2.25 -17.66
C ASN A 113 9.46 -3.23 -18.05
N ASP A 114 10.15 -3.81 -17.08
CA ASP A 114 11.20 -4.81 -17.33
C ASP A 114 10.61 -6.04 -18.02
N LEU A 115 9.46 -6.53 -17.55
CA LEU A 115 8.74 -7.62 -18.18
C LEU A 115 8.34 -7.30 -19.63
N MET A 116 7.90 -6.07 -19.92
CA MET A 116 7.61 -5.62 -21.30
C MET A 116 8.83 -5.65 -22.23
N ILE A 117 10.03 -5.40 -21.69
CA ILE A 117 11.30 -5.40 -22.43
C ILE A 117 11.76 -6.82 -22.74
N GLN A 118 11.44 -7.82 -21.90
CA GLN A 118 11.91 -9.20 -22.07
C GLN A 118 11.54 -9.84 -23.42
N ASN A 119 10.48 -9.38 -24.07
CA ASN A 119 10.16 -9.76 -25.44
C ASN A 119 11.35 -9.58 -26.42
N HIS A 120 12.09 -8.48 -26.27
CA HIS A 120 13.26 -8.20 -27.11
C HIS A 120 14.41 -9.15 -26.80
N SER A 121 14.64 -9.45 -25.53
CA SER A 121 15.65 -10.42 -25.09
C SER A 121 15.35 -11.81 -25.62
N LEU A 122 14.10 -12.30 -25.44
CA LEU A 122 13.64 -13.59 -25.96
C LEU A 122 13.85 -13.69 -27.48
N LYS A 123 13.49 -12.64 -28.22
CA LYS A 123 13.68 -12.58 -29.67
C LYS A 123 15.16 -12.60 -30.07
N ALA A 124 15.99 -11.83 -29.37
CA ALA A 124 17.42 -11.71 -29.66
C ALA A 124 18.16 -13.03 -29.46
N PHE A 125 17.75 -13.84 -28.49
CA PHE A 125 18.35 -15.14 -28.17
C PHE A 125 17.61 -16.33 -28.78
N GLY A 126 16.73 -16.08 -29.76
CA GLY A 126 16.16 -17.12 -30.61
C GLY A 126 15.09 -17.99 -29.95
N PHE A 127 14.34 -17.46 -28.99
CA PHE A 127 13.20 -18.19 -28.41
C PHE A 127 12.11 -18.42 -29.47
N GLU A 128 11.77 -19.69 -29.71
CA GLU A 128 10.85 -20.12 -30.78
C GLU A 128 9.45 -19.53 -30.63
N TYR A 129 8.94 -19.45 -29.39
CA TYR A 129 7.56 -19.08 -29.10
C TYR A 129 7.40 -17.62 -28.65
N VAL A 130 8.28 -16.73 -29.11
CA VAL A 130 8.29 -15.32 -28.68
C VAL A 130 6.96 -14.60 -28.91
N GLU A 131 6.19 -14.98 -29.93
CA GLU A 131 4.88 -14.36 -30.21
C GLU A 131 3.83 -14.61 -29.13
N TYR A 132 3.97 -15.67 -28.31
CA TYR A 132 3.10 -15.89 -27.15
C TYR A 132 3.26 -14.79 -26.10
N PHE A 133 4.39 -14.08 -26.10
CA PHE A 133 4.62 -12.96 -25.21
C PHE A 133 3.70 -11.77 -25.49
N ASN A 134 3.06 -11.69 -26.67
CA ASN A 134 2.04 -10.67 -26.94
C ASN A 134 0.83 -10.78 -25.99
N ILE A 135 0.52 -11.98 -25.48
CA ILE A 135 -0.52 -12.19 -24.46
C ILE A 135 -0.14 -11.44 -23.18
N VAL A 136 1.12 -11.59 -22.74
CA VAL A 136 1.64 -10.90 -21.54
C VAL A 136 1.58 -9.39 -21.72
N ARG A 137 1.92 -8.87 -22.91
CA ARG A 137 1.86 -7.42 -23.19
C ARG A 137 0.44 -6.86 -23.03
N ASN A 138 -0.56 -7.57 -23.51
CA ASN A 138 -1.97 -7.15 -23.37
C ASN A 138 -2.41 -7.18 -21.90
N LEU A 139 -2.04 -8.23 -21.16
CA LEU A 139 -2.35 -8.33 -19.74
C LEU A 139 -1.68 -7.23 -18.91
N ILE A 140 -0.45 -6.84 -19.24
CA ILE A 140 0.23 -5.72 -18.60
C ILE A 140 -0.49 -4.39 -18.86
N GLU A 141 -1.05 -4.20 -20.06
CA GLU A 141 -1.84 -2.99 -20.35
C GLU A 141 -3.14 -2.95 -19.54
N GLU A 142 -3.83 -4.08 -19.40
CA GLU A 142 -4.99 -4.19 -18.49
C GLU A 142 -4.58 -3.93 -17.03
N TYR A 143 -3.45 -4.48 -16.60
CA TYR A 143 -2.90 -4.24 -15.26
C TYR A 143 -2.57 -2.76 -15.04
N ARG A 144 -2.04 -2.07 -16.06
CA ARG A 144 -1.70 -0.64 -16.00
C ARG A 144 -2.92 0.22 -15.69
N LEU A 145 -4.10 -0.13 -16.22
CA LEU A 145 -5.34 0.57 -15.91
C LEU A 145 -5.74 0.38 -14.45
N LEU A 146 -5.72 -0.87 -13.97
CA LEU A 146 -6.00 -1.19 -12.56
C LEU A 146 -4.99 -0.53 -11.60
N PHE A 147 -3.73 -0.41 -12.03
CA PHE A 147 -2.67 0.25 -11.27
C PHE A 147 -2.95 1.74 -11.07
N ILE A 148 -3.49 2.43 -12.08
CA ILE A 148 -3.83 3.85 -11.96
C ILE A 148 -4.92 4.03 -10.91
N ASP A 149 -6.01 3.28 -11.03
CA ASP A 149 -7.14 3.33 -10.09
C ASP A 149 -6.69 3.00 -8.65
N TRP A 150 -5.80 2.02 -8.51
CA TRP A 150 -5.26 1.60 -7.22
C TRP A 150 -4.43 2.71 -6.56
N VAL A 151 -3.52 3.35 -7.30
CA VAL A 151 -2.68 4.45 -6.77
C VAL A 151 -3.50 5.70 -6.48
N GLU A 152 -4.55 5.97 -7.25
CA GLU A 152 -5.45 7.10 -7.00
C GLU A 152 -6.17 6.98 -5.65
N GLY A 153 -6.41 5.74 -5.18
CA GLY A 153 -7.02 5.46 -3.88
C GLY A 153 -6.10 5.63 -2.66
N PHE A 154 -4.85 6.06 -2.83
CA PHE A 154 -3.94 6.22 -1.70
C PHE A 154 -4.24 7.50 -0.91
N ASP A 155 -4.41 7.39 0.41
CA ASP A 155 -4.44 8.55 1.29
C ASP A 155 -3.04 9.17 1.38
N LYS A 156 -2.92 10.42 0.93
CA LYS A 156 -1.66 11.17 0.88
C LYS A 156 -1.28 11.74 2.25
N TRP A 157 -2.21 11.82 3.18
CA TRP A 157 -1.98 12.43 4.49
C TRP A 157 -1.72 11.41 5.60
N ASN A 158 -1.81 10.12 5.28
CA ASN A 158 -1.35 9.03 6.12
C ASN A 158 0.08 8.63 5.71
N TYR A 159 1.11 9.32 6.21
CA TYR A 159 2.49 9.15 5.77
C TYR A 159 3.48 9.33 6.92
N ILE A 160 4.69 8.79 6.74
CA ILE A 160 5.88 9.21 7.50
C ILE A 160 6.80 9.98 6.54
N ILE A 161 7.53 10.97 7.02
CA ILE A 161 8.46 11.72 6.17
C ILE A 161 9.55 10.79 5.62
N ASP A 162 9.50 10.54 4.30
CA ASP A 162 10.58 9.91 3.56
C ASP A 162 11.77 10.87 3.49
N ARG A 163 12.83 10.51 4.22
CA ARG A 163 14.07 11.28 4.28
C ARG A 163 14.90 11.20 2.99
N TRP A 164 14.58 10.29 2.07
CA TRP A 164 15.12 10.29 0.70
C TRP A 164 14.33 11.24 -0.22
N GLY A 165 13.13 11.67 0.18
CA GLY A 165 12.31 12.66 -0.51
C GLY A 165 11.64 12.20 -1.79
N LEU A 166 11.61 10.89 -2.06
CA LEU A 166 11.05 10.34 -3.29
C LEU A 166 9.54 10.10 -3.19
N PHE A 167 9.06 9.79 -1.98
CA PHE A 167 7.69 9.35 -1.76
C PHE A 167 6.91 10.22 -0.77
N ASN A 168 7.39 11.44 -0.51
CA ASN A 168 6.67 12.42 0.29
C ASN A 168 5.42 12.95 -0.45
N PRO A 169 4.34 13.28 0.29
CA PRO A 169 3.20 13.98 -0.28
C PRO A 169 3.60 15.37 -0.85
N PRO A 170 2.81 15.92 -1.79
CA PRO A 170 3.05 17.26 -2.31
C PRO A 170 3.11 18.31 -1.20
N GLY A 171 4.22 19.06 -1.12
CA GLY A 171 4.42 20.10 -0.13
C GLY A 171 5.19 19.67 1.13
N VAL A 172 5.53 18.38 1.26
CA VAL A 172 6.33 17.86 2.37
C VAL A 172 7.77 17.62 1.90
N GLY A 173 8.72 18.29 2.53
CA GLY A 173 10.16 18.16 2.28
C GLY A 173 10.82 17.08 3.16
N PRO A 174 11.93 16.46 2.71
CA PRO A 174 12.65 15.45 3.50
C PRO A 174 13.28 16.03 4.78
N HIS A 175 13.40 17.36 4.88
CA HIS A 175 13.97 18.08 6.02
C HIS A 175 12.91 18.73 6.91
N ASP A 176 11.63 18.56 6.59
CA ASP A 176 10.56 19.10 7.43
C ASP A 176 10.54 18.34 8.77
N LYS A 177 10.08 19.03 9.80
CA LYS A 177 9.88 18.43 11.12
C LYS A 177 8.68 17.49 11.05
N ASP A 178 8.82 16.28 11.58
CA ASP A 178 7.69 15.36 11.61
C ASP A 178 6.64 15.91 12.59
N PRO A 179 5.35 16.02 12.21
CA PRO A 179 4.30 16.42 13.15
C PRO A 179 4.26 15.52 14.40
N ASP A 180 4.69 14.26 14.28
CA ASP A 180 4.68 13.30 15.39
C ASP A 180 5.92 13.40 16.29
N ASP A 181 6.98 14.13 15.87
CA ASP A 181 8.23 14.29 16.65
C ASP A 181 7.98 14.98 18.01
N ASP A 182 6.93 15.80 18.12
CA ASP A 182 6.59 16.54 19.34
C ASP A 182 5.61 15.80 20.27
N ILE A 183 5.09 14.63 19.86
CA ILE A 183 4.13 13.86 20.64
C ILE A 183 4.87 13.06 21.72
N PRO A 184 4.63 13.31 23.01
CA PRO A 184 5.27 12.54 24.08
C PRO A 184 4.82 11.08 24.00
N PHE A 185 5.76 10.14 24.07
CA PHE A 185 5.44 8.71 24.16
C PHE A 185 4.55 8.44 25.38
N ASN A 186 3.33 7.94 25.15
CA ASN A 186 2.41 7.52 26.20
C ASN A 186 2.36 5.98 26.28
N PRO A 187 2.98 5.35 27.30
CA PRO A 187 3.00 3.89 27.42
C PRO A 187 1.61 3.29 27.65
N ASP A 188 0.67 4.05 28.23
CA ASP A 188 -0.67 3.53 28.58
C ASP A 188 -1.54 3.26 27.35
N GLN A 189 -1.22 3.86 26.18
CA GLN A 189 -1.93 3.62 24.93
C GLN A 189 -1.57 2.29 24.22
N PHE A 190 -0.50 1.60 24.65
CA PHE A 190 -0.01 0.38 24.01
C PHE A 190 -0.44 -0.92 24.72
N PHE A 191 -0.99 -0.83 25.93
CA PHE A 191 -1.28 -1.98 26.79
C PHE A 191 -2.78 -2.15 27.14
N GLU A 192 -3.68 -1.50 26.43
CA GLU A 192 -5.13 -1.76 26.50
C GLU A 192 -5.59 -2.88 25.56
#